data_AF-A0A558ZTD3-F1
#
_entry.id   AF-A0A558ZTD3-F1
#
_cell.length_a   1.000
_cell.length_b   1.000
_cell.length_c   1.000
_cell.angle_alpha   90.00
_cell.angle_beta   90.00
_cell.angle_gamma   90.00
#
_symmetry.space_group_name_H-M   'P 1'
#
loop_
_entity.id
_entity.type
_entity.pdbx_description
1 polymer ?
#
loop_
_entity_poly.entity_id
_entity_poly.type
_entity_poly.pdbx_seq_one_letter_code
_entity_poly.pdbx_strand_id
1 'polypeptide(L)'
;SNHKYNTTDYFEIDRHFGDKETFRELLEQAHQRGMKIMLDAVFNHIGSQSPQWQDVVKNGEQSAYKDWFHIQQFPVTTEKLANKRELPYHAFGFEDYMPKLNTANPEVKDYLLKVATYWIEEFDIDAWRLDVANEIDHQFWRDFRKAVLAKKPDIYILGEVWHTSQPWLNGDEFHAVMNYPLSDSIKDYFLRGVKKTDQFIDEINGQSMYYKQQISEVMFNLLDSHDTERILWTANENVQLVKSALAFLFLQKGTPCIYSGTELALTGGPDPDCRRCMPWERVSSDDDMLNFMKRLIKIRKHASAIIQYAKYSLK
;
A
#
# COMPACT_ATOMS: atom_id res chain seq x y z
N SER A 1 -11.07 -4.38 -12.75
CA SER A 1 -12.02 -3.32 -12.34
C SER A 1 -11.39 -1.94 -12.55
N ASN A 2 -11.91 -0.86 -11.94
CA ASN A 2 -11.21 0.44 -11.86
C ASN A 2 -10.04 0.41 -10.86
N HIS A 3 -10.14 -0.35 -9.77
CA HIS A 3 -9.12 -0.47 -8.71
C HIS A 3 -8.03 -1.52 -8.99
N LYS A 4 -8.23 -2.43 -9.96
CA LYS A 4 -7.26 -3.46 -10.41
C LYS A 4 -6.81 -4.51 -9.39
N TYR A 5 -7.24 -4.45 -8.13
CA TYR A 5 -7.01 -5.53 -7.14
C TYR A 5 -7.56 -6.92 -7.54
N ASN A 6 -8.49 -7.00 -8.50
CA ASN A 6 -8.91 -8.28 -9.05
C ASN A 6 -8.07 -8.69 -10.28
N THR A 7 -6.79 -9.01 -10.04
CA THR A 7 -5.78 -9.25 -11.09
C THR A 7 -6.17 -10.39 -12.03
N THR A 8 -6.10 -10.14 -13.34
CA THR A 8 -6.36 -11.17 -14.37
C THR A 8 -5.07 -11.85 -14.82
N ASP A 9 -4.01 -11.06 -15.03
CA ASP A 9 -2.67 -11.52 -15.37
C ASP A 9 -1.66 -10.64 -14.62
N TYR A 10 -0.68 -11.26 -13.97
CA TYR A 10 0.34 -10.56 -13.19
C TYR A 10 1.55 -10.11 -14.04
N PHE A 11 1.68 -10.62 -15.27
CA PHE A 11 2.80 -10.30 -16.17
C PHE A 11 2.46 -9.24 -17.22
N GLU A 12 1.18 -8.85 -17.29
CA GLU A 12 0.68 -7.90 -18.26
C GLU A 12 0.15 -6.63 -17.60
N ILE A 13 0.39 -5.50 -18.27
CA ILE A 13 -0.17 -4.21 -17.88
C ILE A 13 -1.59 -4.14 -18.38
N ASP A 14 -2.51 -3.61 -17.57
CA ASP A 14 -3.89 -3.39 -18.01
C ASP A 14 -3.88 -2.46 -19.24
N ARG A 15 -4.49 -2.93 -20.34
CA ARG A 15 -4.54 -2.21 -21.61
C ARG A 15 -5.09 -0.77 -21.53
N HIS A 16 -5.86 -0.44 -20.50
CA HIS A 16 -6.39 0.93 -20.32
C HIS A 16 -5.37 1.86 -19.64
N PHE A 17 -4.32 1.31 -19.02
CA PHE A 17 -3.17 2.07 -18.51
C PHE A 17 -2.05 2.21 -19.54
N GLY A 18 -1.90 1.25 -20.45
CA GLY A 18 -0.91 1.29 -21.52
C GLY A 18 -0.33 -0.09 -21.79
N ASP A 19 0.95 -0.12 -22.12
CA ASP A 19 1.73 -1.32 -22.44
C ASP A 19 3.11 -1.29 -21.73
N LYS A 20 3.91 -2.33 -21.94
CA LYS A 20 5.23 -2.50 -21.32
C LYS A 20 6.19 -1.40 -21.76
N GLU A 21 6.08 -0.93 -23.00
CA GLU A 21 6.87 0.15 -23.57
C GLU A 21 6.56 1.48 -22.88
N THR A 22 5.28 1.81 -22.72
CA THR A 22 4.81 2.99 -21.99
C THR A 22 5.29 2.96 -20.53
N PHE A 23 5.25 1.78 -19.89
CA PHE A 23 5.74 1.63 -18.53
C PHE A 23 7.26 1.79 -18.42
N ARG A 24 8.02 1.27 -19.40
CA ARG A 24 9.46 1.51 -19.49
C ARG A 24 9.77 3.00 -19.62
N GLU A 25 9.05 3.72 -20.49
CA GLU A 25 9.20 5.17 -20.62
C GLU A 25 8.90 5.89 -19.29
N LEU A 26 7.84 5.51 -18.57
CA LEU A 26 7.52 6.07 -17.25
C LEU A 26 8.69 5.90 -16.26
N LEU A 27 9.25 4.69 -16.18
CA LEU A 27 10.38 4.39 -15.30
C LEU A 27 11.62 5.21 -15.67
N GLU A 28 12.00 5.24 -16.94
CA GLU A 28 13.13 6.02 -17.43
C GLU A 28 12.96 7.51 -17.10
N GLN A 29 11.78 8.08 -17.35
CA GLN A 29 11.50 9.48 -17.05
C GLN A 29 11.49 9.75 -15.53
N ALA A 30 11.00 8.82 -14.72
CA ALA A 30 11.01 8.94 -13.26
C ALA A 30 12.44 8.91 -12.71
N HIS A 31 13.24 7.92 -13.14
CA HIS A 31 14.62 7.75 -12.73
C HIS A 31 15.51 8.92 -13.14
N GLN A 32 15.33 9.47 -14.34
CA GLN A 32 16.03 10.70 -14.79
C GLN A 32 15.78 11.91 -13.88
N ARG A 33 14.65 11.92 -13.16
CA ARG A 33 14.27 12.97 -12.20
C ARG A 33 14.64 12.61 -10.76
N GLY A 34 15.37 11.51 -10.55
CA GLY A 34 15.73 11.00 -9.23
C GLY A 34 14.53 10.49 -8.42
N MET A 35 13.43 10.14 -9.10
CA MET A 35 12.26 9.51 -8.48
C MET A 35 12.39 7.99 -8.58
N LYS A 36 11.80 7.29 -7.62
CA LYS A 36 11.81 5.83 -7.51
C LYS A 36 10.38 5.32 -7.71
N ILE A 37 10.21 4.15 -8.32
CA ILE A 37 8.89 3.59 -8.63
C ILE A 37 8.59 2.38 -7.73
N MET A 38 7.44 2.46 -7.04
CA MET A 38 6.88 1.39 -6.24
C MET A 38 5.66 0.81 -6.94
N LEU A 39 5.60 -0.51 -7.09
CA LEU A 39 4.43 -1.22 -7.61
C LEU A 39 3.63 -1.86 -6.48
N ASP A 40 2.33 -2.06 -6.73
CA ASP A 40 1.42 -2.79 -5.84
C ASP A 40 1.40 -4.28 -6.19
N ALA A 41 1.59 -5.14 -5.19
CA ALA A 41 1.66 -6.59 -5.32
C ALA A 41 0.46 -7.24 -4.64
N VAL A 42 -0.51 -7.67 -5.46
CA VAL A 42 -1.74 -8.32 -5.00
C VAL A 42 -1.55 -9.83 -4.96
N PHE A 43 -0.79 -10.32 -3.98
CA PHE A 43 -0.44 -11.75 -3.89
C PHE A 43 -1.39 -12.57 -3.00
N ASN A 44 -2.27 -11.91 -2.25
CA ASN A 44 -3.20 -12.58 -1.34
C ASN A 44 -4.32 -13.30 -2.11
N HIS A 45 -4.77 -12.69 -3.19
CA HIS A 45 -5.89 -13.16 -4.00
C HIS A 45 -5.64 -12.84 -5.47
N ILE A 46 -6.33 -13.55 -6.35
CA ILE A 46 -6.35 -13.29 -7.80
C ILE A 46 -7.77 -12.96 -8.23
N GLY A 47 -7.95 -12.26 -9.35
CA GLY A 47 -9.26 -11.98 -9.90
C GLY A 47 -9.94 -13.23 -10.44
N SER A 48 -11.27 -13.28 -10.33
CA SER A 48 -12.07 -14.38 -10.88
C SER A 48 -12.00 -14.52 -12.40
N GLN A 49 -11.49 -13.52 -13.13
CA GLN A 49 -11.28 -13.62 -14.58
C GLN A 49 -9.92 -14.24 -14.95
N SER A 50 -9.08 -14.57 -13.98
CA SER A 50 -7.78 -15.20 -14.23
C SER A 50 -7.91 -16.58 -14.88
N PRO A 51 -6.99 -16.97 -15.78
CA PRO A 51 -7.01 -18.29 -16.40
C PRO A 51 -7.03 -19.44 -15.39
N GLN A 52 -6.28 -19.31 -14.29
CA GLN A 52 -6.16 -20.31 -13.24
C GLN A 52 -7.51 -20.51 -12.52
N TRP A 53 -8.20 -19.43 -12.17
CA TRP A 53 -9.52 -19.54 -11.55
C TRP A 53 -10.59 -20.05 -12.52
N GLN A 54 -10.55 -19.59 -13.77
CA GLN A 54 -11.50 -20.06 -14.80
C GLN A 54 -11.36 -21.55 -15.08
N ASP A 55 -10.15 -22.12 -15.00
CA ASP A 55 -9.93 -23.56 -15.10
C ASP A 55 -10.59 -24.32 -13.94
N VAL A 56 -10.49 -23.81 -12.71
CA VAL A 56 -11.16 -24.37 -11.52
C VAL A 56 -12.68 -24.32 -11.67
N VAL A 57 -13.23 -23.20 -12.13
CA VAL A 57 -14.68 -23.06 -12.38
C VAL A 57 -15.16 -24.08 -13.41
N LYS A 58 -14.39 -24.29 -14.48
CA LYS A 58 -14.75 -25.18 -15.59
C LYS A 58 -14.59 -26.67 -15.24
N ASN A 59 -13.48 -27.03 -14.59
CA ASN A 59 -13.08 -28.43 -14.42
C ASN A 59 -13.28 -28.95 -12.98
N GLY A 60 -13.58 -28.07 -12.02
CA GLY A 60 -13.81 -28.42 -10.62
C GLY A 60 -12.65 -29.21 -10.02
N GLU A 61 -12.96 -30.36 -9.40
CA GLU A 61 -11.97 -31.26 -8.79
C GLU A 61 -10.93 -31.81 -9.77
N GLN A 62 -11.19 -31.75 -11.08
CA GLN A 62 -10.26 -32.20 -12.13
C GLN A 62 -9.34 -31.08 -12.63
N SER A 63 -9.49 -29.85 -12.11
CA SER A 63 -8.60 -28.75 -12.45
C SER A 63 -7.19 -28.99 -11.92
N ALA A 64 -6.19 -28.68 -12.75
CA ALA A 64 -4.79 -28.66 -12.32
C ALA A 64 -4.52 -27.57 -11.26
N TYR A 65 -5.37 -26.54 -11.21
CA TYR A 65 -5.22 -25.38 -10.31
C TYR A 65 -6.08 -25.48 -9.06
N LYS A 66 -6.74 -26.62 -8.79
CA LYS A 66 -7.62 -26.74 -7.61
C LYS A 66 -6.90 -26.43 -6.29
N ASP A 67 -5.63 -26.81 -6.18
CA ASP A 67 -4.81 -26.65 -4.97
C ASP A 67 -4.10 -25.29 -4.91
N TRP A 68 -4.30 -24.43 -5.93
CA TRP A 68 -3.86 -23.04 -5.91
C TRP A 68 -4.77 -22.16 -5.04
N PHE A 69 -5.93 -22.67 -4.64
CA PHE A 69 -6.95 -21.92 -3.91
C PHE A 69 -7.41 -22.69 -2.66
N HIS A 70 -8.02 -21.98 -1.72
CA HIS A 70 -8.64 -22.59 -0.55
C HIS A 70 -10.10 -22.93 -0.82
N ILE A 71 -10.36 -24.05 -1.51
CA ILE A 71 -11.71 -24.50 -1.88
C ILE A 71 -12.22 -25.48 -0.82
N GLN A 72 -13.45 -25.23 -0.35
CA GLN A 72 -14.14 -26.04 0.66
C GLN A 72 -15.10 -27.04 0.03
N GLN A 73 -15.74 -26.68 -1.10
CA GLN A 73 -16.70 -27.53 -1.79
C GLN A 73 -16.68 -27.30 -3.31
N PHE A 74 -16.85 -28.38 -4.07
CA PHE A 74 -17.12 -28.35 -5.50
C PHE A 74 -18.58 -28.68 -5.81
N PRO A 75 -19.18 -28.13 -6.89
CA PRO A 75 -18.60 -27.11 -7.77
C PRO A 75 -18.49 -25.74 -7.07
N VAL A 76 -17.47 -24.95 -7.45
CA VAL A 76 -17.39 -23.55 -6.98
C VAL A 76 -18.49 -22.74 -7.65
N THR A 77 -19.31 -22.05 -6.85
CA THR A 77 -20.35 -21.19 -7.42
C THR A 77 -19.76 -19.87 -7.90
N THR A 78 -20.18 -19.44 -9.08
CA THR A 78 -19.93 -18.09 -9.61
C THR A 78 -21.18 -17.20 -9.50
N GLU A 79 -22.26 -17.71 -8.92
CA GLU A 79 -23.48 -16.96 -8.71
C GLU A 79 -23.35 -16.05 -7.49
N LYS A 80 -23.98 -14.88 -7.58
CA LYS A 80 -24.07 -13.96 -6.44
C LYS A 80 -24.90 -14.60 -5.35
N LEU A 81 -24.23 -15.06 -4.30
CA LEU A 81 -24.89 -15.60 -3.12
C LEU A 81 -25.59 -14.47 -2.35
N ALA A 82 -26.77 -14.77 -1.81
CA ALA A 82 -27.48 -13.86 -0.89
C ALA A 82 -26.66 -13.60 0.38
N ASN A 83 -25.90 -14.60 0.84
CA ASN A 83 -24.95 -14.48 1.92
C ASN A 83 -23.53 -14.73 1.40
N LYS A 84 -22.72 -13.67 1.35
CA LYS A 84 -21.31 -13.74 0.91
C LYS A 84 -20.44 -14.67 1.78
N ARG A 85 -20.85 -14.96 3.02
CA ARG A 85 -20.11 -15.88 3.91
C ARG A 85 -20.28 -17.36 3.56
N GLU A 86 -21.19 -17.67 2.66
CA GLU A 86 -21.47 -19.05 2.21
C GLU A 86 -20.69 -19.41 0.94
N LEU A 87 -19.69 -18.60 0.56
CA LEU A 87 -18.80 -18.93 -0.55
C LEU A 87 -18.11 -20.28 -0.29
N PRO A 88 -18.09 -21.21 -1.27
CA PRO A 88 -17.48 -22.52 -1.10
C PRO A 88 -15.95 -22.49 -1.21
N TYR A 89 -15.33 -21.31 -1.06
CA TYR A 89 -13.90 -21.06 -1.09
C TYR A 89 -13.57 -19.78 -0.32
N HIS A 90 -12.32 -19.62 0.10
CA HIS A 90 -11.88 -18.38 0.76
C HIS A 90 -11.64 -17.27 -0.26
N ALA A 91 -12.09 -16.07 0.06
CA ALA A 91 -11.96 -14.89 -0.79
C ALA A 91 -11.73 -13.64 0.06
N PHE A 92 -11.07 -12.64 -0.52
CA PHE A 92 -10.84 -11.36 0.15
C PHE A 92 -12.17 -10.66 0.45
N GLY A 93 -12.39 -10.25 1.70
CA GLY A 93 -13.61 -9.52 2.09
C GLY A 93 -14.94 -10.25 1.82
N PHE A 94 -14.91 -11.57 1.58
CA PHE A 94 -16.03 -12.36 1.06
C PHE A 94 -16.50 -11.97 -0.35
N GLU A 95 -15.65 -11.33 -1.15
CA GLU A 95 -15.95 -10.95 -2.52
C GLU A 95 -15.69 -12.11 -3.48
N ASP A 96 -16.74 -12.60 -4.14
CA ASP A 96 -16.72 -13.73 -5.07
C ASP A 96 -15.74 -13.56 -6.26
N TYR A 97 -15.38 -12.32 -6.58
CA TYR A 97 -14.45 -12.01 -7.66
C TYR A 97 -12.96 -11.97 -7.24
N MET A 98 -12.64 -12.28 -5.97
CA MET A 98 -11.28 -12.25 -5.39
C MET A 98 -10.92 -13.54 -4.62
N PRO A 99 -10.89 -14.72 -5.27
CA PRO A 99 -10.45 -15.96 -4.64
C PRO A 99 -9.04 -15.87 -4.05
N LYS A 100 -8.89 -16.31 -2.80
CA LYS A 100 -7.62 -16.31 -2.05
C LYS A 100 -6.68 -17.38 -2.59
N LEU A 101 -5.44 -16.98 -2.86
CA LEU A 101 -4.37 -17.86 -3.30
C LEU A 101 -3.80 -18.64 -2.11
N ASN A 102 -3.45 -19.90 -2.35
CA ASN A 102 -2.77 -20.77 -1.41
C ASN A 102 -1.25 -20.59 -1.54
N THR A 103 -0.68 -19.60 -0.85
CA THR A 103 0.77 -19.28 -0.88
C THR A 103 1.66 -20.38 -0.31
N ALA A 104 1.10 -21.36 0.39
CA ALA A 104 1.80 -22.56 0.85
C ALA A 104 1.98 -23.61 -0.26
N ASN A 105 1.20 -23.53 -1.35
CA ASN A 105 1.36 -24.41 -2.51
C ASN A 105 2.69 -24.04 -3.24
N PRO A 106 3.59 -25.02 -3.49
CA PRO A 106 4.86 -24.75 -4.16
C PRO A 106 4.71 -24.09 -5.53
N GLU A 107 3.72 -24.47 -6.33
CA GLU A 107 3.49 -23.89 -7.66
C GLU A 107 3.04 -22.43 -7.58
N VAL A 108 2.12 -22.12 -6.65
CA VAL A 108 1.67 -20.75 -6.38
C VAL A 108 2.85 -19.91 -5.90
N LYS A 109 3.64 -20.43 -4.96
CA LYS A 109 4.82 -19.76 -4.44
C LYS A 109 5.79 -19.43 -5.57
N ASP A 110 6.17 -20.42 -6.36
CA ASP A 110 7.13 -20.23 -7.46
C ASP A 110 6.58 -19.26 -8.53
N TYR A 111 5.28 -19.34 -8.84
CA TYR A 111 4.61 -18.41 -9.75
C TYR A 111 4.68 -16.96 -9.24
N LEU A 112 4.30 -16.70 -7.99
CA LEU A 112 4.31 -15.35 -7.41
C LEU A 112 5.72 -14.80 -7.20
N LEU A 113 6.68 -15.65 -6.81
CA LEU A 113 8.08 -15.25 -6.74
C LEU A 113 8.65 -14.88 -8.11
N LYS A 114 8.25 -15.62 -9.17
CA LYS A 114 8.61 -15.26 -10.55
C LYS A 114 8.00 -13.93 -10.97
N VAL A 115 6.74 -13.66 -10.62
CA VAL A 115 6.11 -12.34 -10.83
C VAL A 115 6.93 -11.25 -10.13
N ALA A 116 7.26 -11.47 -8.85
CA ALA A 116 8.00 -10.51 -8.05
C ALA A 116 9.37 -10.14 -8.64
N THR A 117 10.11 -11.13 -9.16
CA THR A 117 11.42 -10.90 -9.77
C THR A 117 11.32 -10.37 -11.19
N TYR A 118 10.32 -10.78 -11.96
CA TYR A 118 10.14 -10.35 -13.36
C TYR A 118 10.09 -8.82 -13.49
N TRP A 119 9.26 -8.15 -12.68
CA TRP A 119 9.15 -6.68 -12.77
C TRP A 119 10.43 -5.95 -12.33
N ILE A 120 11.24 -6.58 -11.49
CA ILE A 120 12.56 -6.05 -11.10
C ILE A 120 13.54 -6.22 -12.25
N GLU A 121 13.61 -7.42 -12.84
CA GLU A 121 14.57 -7.77 -13.90
C GLU A 121 14.28 -7.03 -15.21
N GLU A 122 13.02 -6.93 -15.61
CA GLU A 122 12.64 -6.38 -16.90
C GLU A 122 12.48 -4.86 -16.91
N PHE A 123 12.13 -4.27 -15.76
CA PHE A 123 11.72 -2.88 -15.64
C PHE A 123 12.43 -2.08 -14.54
N ASP A 124 13.33 -2.69 -13.76
CA ASP A 124 14.13 -2.01 -12.74
C ASP A 124 13.28 -1.22 -11.72
N ILE A 125 12.12 -1.75 -11.32
CA ILE A 125 11.31 -1.15 -10.25
C ILE A 125 12.12 -1.05 -8.94
N ASP A 126 11.76 -0.11 -8.08
CA ASP A 126 12.55 0.22 -6.88
C ASP A 126 11.90 -0.24 -5.58
N ALA A 127 10.62 -0.60 -5.62
CA ALA A 127 9.90 -1.03 -4.44
C ALA A 127 8.67 -1.87 -4.77
N TRP A 128 8.30 -2.70 -3.80
CA TRP A 128 7.02 -3.41 -3.75
C TRP A 128 6.22 -2.91 -2.54
N ARG A 129 4.96 -2.50 -2.78
CA ARG A 129 3.90 -2.39 -1.77
C ARG A 129 3.09 -3.67 -1.82
N LEU A 130 2.95 -4.36 -0.70
CA LEU A 130 2.32 -5.67 -0.61
C LEU A 130 0.89 -5.49 -0.09
N ASP A 131 -0.10 -5.83 -0.91
CA ASP A 131 -1.52 -5.75 -0.59
C ASP A 131 -1.90 -6.83 0.42
N VAL A 132 -2.66 -6.44 1.46
CA VAL A 132 -3.19 -7.35 2.50
C VAL A 132 -2.12 -8.31 3.01
N ALA A 133 -0.93 -7.77 3.29
CA ALA A 133 0.27 -8.57 3.53
C ALA A 133 0.17 -9.43 4.81
N ASN A 134 -0.67 -9.00 5.75
CA ASN A 134 -0.93 -9.68 7.02
C ASN A 134 -1.70 -11.01 6.89
N GLU A 135 -2.35 -11.27 5.75
CA GLU A 135 -3.09 -12.52 5.51
C GLU A 135 -2.29 -13.59 4.73
N ILE A 136 -1.06 -13.28 4.33
CA ILE A 136 -0.14 -14.22 3.70
C ILE A 136 0.83 -14.76 4.75
N ASP A 137 1.19 -16.03 4.61
CA ASP A 137 2.08 -16.69 5.57
C ASP A 137 3.49 -16.09 5.61
N HIS A 138 4.09 -16.07 6.80
CA HIS A 138 5.44 -15.54 7.02
C HIS A 138 6.52 -16.29 6.22
N GLN A 139 6.31 -17.57 5.89
CA GLN A 139 7.31 -18.34 5.16
C GLN A 139 7.43 -17.86 3.72
N PHE A 140 6.30 -17.58 3.06
CA PHE A 140 6.26 -16.92 1.76
C PHE A 140 6.99 -15.58 1.81
N TRP A 141 6.76 -14.73 2.82
CA TRP A 141 7.43 -13.43 2.90
C TRP A 141 8.94 -13.49 3.10
N ARG A 142 9.44 -14.48 3.85
CA ARG A 142 10.89 -14.72 3.97
C ARG A 142 11.49 -15.14 2.64
N ASP A 143 10.80 -16.01 1.90
CA ASP A 143 11.27 -16.46 0.58
C ASP A 143 11.18 -15.32 -0.45
N PHE A 144 10.12 -14.51 -0.39
CA PHE A 144 9.95 -13.30 -1.19
C PHE A 144 11.09 -12.32 -0.97
N ARG A 145 11.41 -11.97 0.29
CA ARG A 145 12.52 -11.08 0.62
C ARG A 145 13.83 -11.56 0.01
N LYS A 146 14.15 -12.86 0.17
CA LYS A 146 15.36 -13.46 -0.39
C LYS A 146 15.38 -13.35 -1.93
N ALA A 147 14.27 -13.67 -2.58
CA ALA A 147 14.17 -13.64 -4.03
C ALA A 147 14.37 -12.23 -4.60
N VAL A 148 13.69 -11.22 -4.05
CA VAL A 148 13.78 -9.85 -4.56
C VAL A 148 15.13 -9.19 -4.24
N LEU A 149 15.68 -9.41 -3.05
CA LEU A 149 17.01 -8.87 -2.68
C LEU A 149 18.15 -9.52 -3.46
N ALA A 150 17.98 -10.78 -3.89
CA ALA A 150 18.94 -11.42 -4.79
C ALA A 150 18.98 -10.77 -6.18
N LYS A 151 17.89 -10.12 -6.60
CA LYS A 151 17.82 -9.37 -7.88
C LYS A 151 18.24 -7.92 -7.71
N LYS A 152 17.76 -7.25 -6.66
CA LYS A 152 18.02 -5.83 -6.40
C LYS A 152 18.18 -5.58 -4.89
N PRO A 153 19.42 -5.49 -4.38
CA PRO A 153 19.67 -5.34 -2.94
C PRO A 153 19.13 -4.06 -2.31
N ASP A 154 18.91 -3.00 -3.10
CA ASP A 154 18.38 -1.71 -2.65
C ASP A 154 16.85 -1.59 -2.81
N ILE A 155 16.14 -2.68 -3.15
CA ILE A 155 14.68 -2.67 -3.29
C ILE A 155 13.99 -2.45 -1.94
N TYR A 156 12.98 -1.58 -1.92
CA TYR A 156 12.17 -1.34 -0.73
C TYR A 156 10.95 -2.27 -0.70
N ILE A 157 10.63 -2.82 0.48
CA ILE A 157 9.55 -3.80 0.68
C ILE A 157 8.64 -3.25 1.75
N LEU A 158 7.46 -2.81 1.32
CA LEU A 158 6.45 -2.15 2.13
C LEU A 158 5.24 -3.06 2.29
N GLY A 159 4.95 -3.52 3.50
CA GLY A 159 3.73 -4.27 3.79
C GLY A 159 2.53 -3.37 4.06
N GLU A 160 1.36 -3.70 3.52
CA GLU A 160 0.11 -3.19 4.06
C GLU A 160 -0.29 -3.99 5.31
N VAL A 161 -0.12 -3.37 6.48
CA VAL A 161 -0.57 -3.91 7.76
C VAL A 161 -1.18 -2.77 8.56
N TRP A 162 -2.48 -2.86 8.85
CA TRP A 162 -3.24 -1.80 9.53
C TRP A 162 -3.08 -1.81 11.05
N HIS A 163 -2.61 -2.92 11.61
CA HIS A 163 -2.44 -3.13 13.04
C HIS A 163 -0.95 -3.26 13.40
N THR A 164 -0.67 -3.69 14.63
CA THR A 164 0.67 -4.02 15.10
C THR A 164 1.40 -4.93 14.13
N SER A 165 2.53 -4.46 13.58
CA SER A 165 3.26 -5.11 12.49
C SER A 165 4.63 -5.66 12.89
N GLN A 166 4.93 -5.67 14.19
CA GLN A 166 6.20 -6.18 14.73
C GLN A 166 6.59 -7.59 14.23
N PRO A 167 5.66 -8.55 14.05
CA PRO A 167 6.01 -9.87 13.52
C PRO A 167 6.73 -9.84 12.16
N TRP A 168 6.38 -8.89 11.28
CA TRP A 168 6.94 -8.76 9.93
C TRP A 168 8.19 -7.87 9.85
N LEU A 169 8.56 -7.21 10.95
CA LEU A 169 9.62 -6.18 11.00
C LEU A 169 10.85 -6.62 11.78
N ASN A 170 11.13 -7.94 11.76
CA ASN A 170 12.29 -8.53 12.43
C ASN A 170 13.58 -8.50 11.59
N GLY A 171 13.49 -8.09 10.32
CA GLY A 171 14.61 -7.97 9.37
C GLY A 171 14.69 -9.11 8.34
N ASP A 172 13.81 -10.10 8.44
CA ASP A 172 13.70 -11.28 7.58
C ASP A 172 12.53 -11.23 6.60
N GLU A 173 11.62 -10.26 6.73
CA GLU A 173 10.45 -10.08 5.86
C GLU A 173 10.41 -8.66 5.25
N PHE A 174 9.73 -7.70 5.89
CA PHE A 174 9.52 -6.36 5.32
C PHE A 174 10.57 -5.34 5.80
N HIS A 175 10.76 -4.28 5.01
CA HIS A 175 11.53 -3.12 5.44
C HIS A 175 10.68 -2.18 6.31
N ALA A 176 9.40 -2.03 5.98
CA ALA A 176 8.46 -1.16 6.66
C ALA A 176 7.01 -1.61 6.43
N VAL A 177 6.08 -0.96 7.11
CA VAL A 177 4.65 -1.06 6.81
C VAL A 177 4.01 0.32 6.64
N MET A 178 2.81 0.34 6.06
CA MET A 178 1.93 1.51 6.06
C MET A 178 1.54 1.86 7.50
N ASN A 179 2.01 2.99 8.00
CA ASN A 179 1.93 3.37 9.41
C ASN A 179 0.56 3.97 9.78
N TYR A 180 -0.49 3.18 9.63
CA TYR A 180 -1.85 3.56 10.01
C TYR A 180 -2.02 3.93 11.50
N PRO A 181 -1.35 3.25 12.45
CA PRO A 181 -1.40 3.69 13.85
C PRO A 181 -0.94 5.14 14.04
N LEU A 182 0.13 5.57 13.36
CA LEU A 182 0.57 6.97 13.41
C LEU A 182 -0.45 7.90 12.73
N SER A 183 -0.98 7.47 11.58
CA SER A 183 -2.00 8.18 10.83
C SER A 183 -3.20 8.52 11.71
N ASP A 184 -3.75 7.53 12.41
CA ASP A 184 -4.93 7.69 13.26
C ASP A 184 -4.65 8.60 14.45
N SER A 185 -3.50 8.46 15.12
CA SER A 185 -3.11 9.38 16.19
C SER A 185 -3.03 10.84 15.72
N ILE A 186 -2.44 11.11 14.55
CA ILE A 186 -2.34 12.46 13.97
C ILE A 186 -3.73 12.98 13.57
N LYS A 187 -4.55 12.17 12.90
CA LYS A 187 -5.90 12.56 12.46
C LYS A 187 -6.81 12.87 13.65
N ASP A 188 -6.80 12.02 14.68
CA ASP A 188 -7.62 12.19 15.87
C ASP A 188 -7.29 13.47 16.64
N TYR A 189 -6.01 13.85 16.68
CA TYR A 189 -5.55 15.05 17.36
C TYR A 189 -5.78 16.31 16.52
N PHE A 190 -5.20 16.39 15.31
CA PHE A 190 -5.22 17.62 14.51
C PHE A 190 -6.52 17.84 13.75
N LEU A 191 -7.18 16.79 13.26
CA LEU A 191 -8.29 16.92 12.30
C LEU A 191 -9.65 16.70 12.97
N ARG A 192 -9.80 15.59 13.71
CA ARG A 192 -11.06 15.25 14.39
C ARG A 192 -11.22 15.99 15.72
N GLY A 193 -10.12 16.38 16.36
CA GLY A 193 -10.13 17.09 17.64
C GLY A 193 -10.68 16.27 18.81
N VAL A 194 -10.62 14.94 18.72
CA VAL A 194 -11.16 14.01 19.73
C VAL A 194 -10.11 13.56 20.74
N LYS A 195 -8.81 13.81 20.45
CA LYS A 195 -7.69 13.38 21.30
C LYS A 195 -7.14 14.54 22.12
N LYS A 196 -6.88 14.31 23.40
CA LYS A 196 -6.20 15.28 24.25
C LYS A 196 -4.69 15.31 23.97
N THR A 197 -4.04 16.42 24.29
CA THR A 197 -2.60 16.63 24.01
C THR A 197 -1.71 15.64 24.75
N ASP A 198 -1.99 15.34 26.01
CA ASP A 198 -1.27 14.33 26.81
C ASP A 198 -1.36 12.94 26.18
N GLN A 199 -2.57 12.52 25.82
CA GLN A 199 -2.83 11.24 25.15
C GLN A 199 -2.10 11.15 23.79
N PHE A 200 -2.10 12.24 23.02
CA PHE A 200 -1.40 12.29 21.75
C PHE A 200 0.13 12.16 21.93
N ILE A 201 0.70 12.87 22.90
CA ILE A 201 2.14 12.78 23.20
C ILE A 201 2.52 11.36 23.62
N ASP A 202 1.72 10.73 24.49
CA ASP A 202 1.96 9.38 24.97
C ASP A 202 1.91 8.35 23.83
N GLU A 203 0.95 8.47 22.91
CA GLU A 203 0.85 7.56 21.76
C GLU A 203 2.01 7.71 20.78
N ILE A 204 2.40 8.95 20.45
CA ILE A 204 3.53 9.20 19.54
C ILE A 204 4.84 8.68 20.15
N ASN A 205 5.08 8.97 21.43
CA ASN A 205 6.26 8.46 22.14
C ASN A 205 6.20 6.92 22.24
N GLY A 206 5.05 6.34 22.56
CA GLY A 206 4.84 4.90 22.64
C GLY A 206 5.13 4.17 21.32
N GLN A 207 4.62 4.69 20.20
CA GLN A 207 4.91 4.13 18.87
C GLN A 207 6.40 4.21 18.52
N SER A 208 7.07 5.30 18.89
CA SER A 208 8.51 5.45 18.65
C SER A 208 9.36 4.43 19.41
N MET A 209 8.88 3.97 20.57
CA MET A 209 9.55 2.95 21.39
C MET A 209 9.21 1.52 20.98
N TYR A 210 8.15 1.34 20.21
CA TYR A 210 7.62 0.03 19.85
C TYR A 210 8.49 -0.70 18.81
N TYR A 211 9.11 0.05 17.90
CA TYR A 211 9.92 -0.49 16.81
C TYR A 211 11.40 -0.20 17.02
N LYS A 212 12.26 -1.05 16.45
CA LYS A 212 13.71 -0.79 16.40
C LYS A 212 13.96 0.50 15.62
N GLN A 213 14.99 1.24 16.00
CA GLN A 213 15.32 2.53 15.39
C GLN A 213 15.42 2.46 13.85
N GLN A 214 16.06 1.41 13.32
CA GLN A 214 16.22 1.22 11.88
C GLN A 214 14.88 1.08 11.15
N ILE A 215 13.89 0.47 11.79
CA ILE A 215 12.52 0.34 11.26
C ILE A 215 11.84 1.70 11.29
N SER A 216 11.89 2.40 12.42
CA SER A 216 11.31 3.75 12.56
C SER A 216 11.85 4.75 11.54
N GLU A 217 13.13 4.63 11.15
CA GLU A 217 13.78 5.48 10.13
C GLU A 217 13.24 5.27 8.71
N VAL A 218 12.60 4.12 8.44
CA VAL A 218 12.07 3.76 7.11
C VAL A 218 10.55 3.55 7.08
N MET A 219 9.84 3.64 8.21
CA MET A 219 8.37 3.49 8.28
C MET A 219 7.64 4.38 7.28
N PHE A 220 6.57 3.86 6.66
CA PHE A 220 5.82 4.59 5.64
C PHE A 220 4.67 5.37 6.27
N ASN A 221 4.89 6.66 6.52
CA ASN A 221 3.96 7.50 7.25
C ASN A 221 3.01 8.22 6.27
N LEU A 222 1.72 7.90 6.36
CA LEU A 222 0.68 8.49 5.52
C LEU A 222 -0.46 9.01 6.39
N LEU A 223 -1.25 9.96 5.89
CA LEU A 223 -2.47 10.42 6.58
C LEU A 223 -3.75 9.97 5.88
N ASP A 224 -3.70 9.84 4.56
CA ASP A 224 -4.78 9.32 3.73
C ASP A 224 -4.24 8.37 2.66
N SER A 225 -5.13 7.54 2.13
CA SER A 225 -4.87 6.63 1.02
C SER A 225 -6.13 6.47 0.17
N HIS A 226 -6.08 5.53 -0.77
CA HIS A 226 -7.22 5.13 -1.57
C HIS A 226 -8.23 4.24 -0.80
N ASP A 227 -7.93 3.87 0.45
CA ASP A 227 -8.77 3.03 1.32
C ASP A 227 -9.32 3.80 2.52
N THR A 228 -8.96 5.08 2.67
CA THR A 228 -9.47 5.97 3.72
C THR A 228 -10.16 7.18 3.11
N GLU A 229 -10.95 7.88 3.92
CA GLU A 229 -11.37 9.24 3.57
C GLU A 229 -10.16 10.17 3.41
N ARG A 230 -10.32 11.24 2.62
CA ARG A 230 -9.26 12.26 2.46
C ARG A 230 -9.12 13.11 3.70
N ILE A 231 -7.91 13.56 4.02
CA ILE A 231 -7.69 14.34 5.24
C ILE A 231 -8.44 15.67 5.27
N LEU A 232 -8.74 16.27 4.11
CA LEU A 232 -9.54 17.48 4.05
C LEU A 232 -11.01 17.23 4.45
N TRP A 233 -11.55 16.06 4.07
CA TRP A 233 -12.87 15.62 4.53
C TRP A 233 -12.87 15.38 6.04
N THR A 234 -11.86 14.67 6.57
CA THR A 234 -11.71 14.46 8.02
C THR A 234 -11.62 15.77 8.80
N ALA A 235 -11.02 16.81 8.20
CA ALA A 235 -10.86 18.13 8.79
C ALA A 235 -12.10 19.03 8.65
N ASN A 236 -13.24 18.51 8.17
CA ASN A 236 -14.43 19.30 7.84
C ASN A 236 -14.10 20.50 6.92
N GLU A 237 -13.32 20.24 5.87
CA GLU A 237 -12.87 21.23 4.88
C GLU A 237 -11.92 22.32 5.44
N ASN A 238 -11.39 22.14 6.66
CA ASN A 238 -10.46 23.09 7.25
C ASN A 238 -9.01 22.85 6.78
N VAL A 239 -8.59 23.61 5.77
CA VAL A 239 -7.23 23.56 5.19
C VAL A 239 -6.13 23.85 6.21
N GLN A 240 -6.37 24.68 7.24
CA GLN A 240 -5.31 25.00 8.22
C GLN A 240 -5.01 23.84 9.16
N LEU A 241 -6.03 23.04 9.51
CA LEU A 241 -5.84 21.79 10.26
C LEU A 241 -5.08 20.78 9.42
N VAL A 242 -5.41 20.66 8.13
CA VAL A 242 -4.69 19.80 7.18
C VAL A 242 -3.22 20.21 7.08
N LYS A 243 -2.93 21.50 6.91
CA LYS A 243 -1.56 22.03 6.89
C LYS A 243 -0.79 21.72 8.19
N SER A 244 -1.45 21.82 9.34
CA SER A 244 -0.84 21.49 10.63
C SER A 244 -0.50 20.00 10.75
N ALA A 245 -1.44 19.12 10.36
CA ALA A 245 -1.22 17.68 10.37
C ALA A 245 -0.09 17.26 9.41
N LEU A 246 -0.05 17.84 8.20
CA LEU A 246 1.02 17.57 7.23
C LEU A 246 2.37 18.09 7.71
N ALA A 247 2.42 19.29 8.31
CA ALA A 247 3.64 19.81 8.91
C ALA A 247 4.17 18.85 9.98
N PHE A 248 3.29 18.33 10.85
CA PHE A 248 3.68 17.35 11.86
C PHE A 248 4.18 16.04 11.24
N LEU A 249 3.48 15.49 10.24
CA LEU A 249 3.89 14.27 9.50
C LEU A 249 5.28 14.43 8.89
N PHE A 250 5.55 15.56 8.23
CA PHE A 250 6.83 15.84 7.56
C PHE A 250 8.00 16.09 8.51
N LEU A 251 7.73 16.27 9.80
CA LEU A 251 8.75 16.36 10.86
C LEU A 251 8.99 15.01 11.56
N GLN A 252 8.22 13.97 11.26
CA GLN A 252 8.45 12.64 11.81
C GLN A 252 9.57 11.89 11.07
N LYS A 253 10.24 10.99 11.81
CA LYS A 253 11.11 9.94 11.26
C LYS A 253 10.34 9.00 10.35
N GLY A 254 11.01 8.45 9.34
CA GLY A 254 10.40 7.57 8.34
C GLY A 254 10.27 8.22 6.98
N THR A 255 9.34 7.73 6.18
CA THR A 255 9.09 8.16 4.79
C THR A 255 7.67 8.69 4.71
N PRO A 256 7.45 10.02 4.60
CA PRO A 256 6.11 10.56 4.44
C PRO A 256 5.58 10.25 3.04
N CYS A 257 4.31 9.85 2.97
CA CYS A 257 3.56 9.66 1.75
C CYS A 257 2.48 10.73 1.62
N ILE A 258 2.26 11.21 0.40
CA ILE A 258 1.17 12.11 0.05
C ILE A 258 0.26 11.36 -0.92
N TYR A 259 -1.03 11.33 -0.65
CA TYR A 259 -2.01 10.81 -1.59
C TYR A 259 -2.34 11.85 -2.67
N SER A 260 -2.39 11.42 -3.93
CA SER A 260 -2.54 12.33 -5.08
C SER A 260 -3.76 13.23 -4.94
N GLY A 261 -3.57 14.54 -5.12
CA GLY A 261 -4.61 15.56 -5.00
C GLY A 261 -4.69 16.20 -3.62
N THR A 262 -4.07 15.63 -2.58
CA THR A 262 -3.99 16.25 -1.25
C THR A 262 -3.21 17.57 -1.31
N GLU A 263 -2.19 17.65 -2.16
CA GLU A 263 -1.44 18.88 -2.48
C GLU A 263 -2.26 19.96 -3.20
N LEU A 264 -3.46 19.63 -3.69
CA LEU A 264 -4.43 20.54 -4.31
C LEU A 264 -5.73 20.67 -3.51
N ALA A 265 -5.69 20.30 -2.22
CA ALA A 265 -6.85 20.33 -1.33
C ALA A 265 -8.07 19.60 -1.93
N LEU A 266 -7.84 18.40 -2.50
CA LEU A 266 -8.92 17.54 -2.95
C LEU A 266 -9.63 16.92 -1.73
N THR A 267 -10.95 17.03 -1.68
CA THR A 267 -11.81 16.39 -0.66
C THR A 267 -12.51 15.15 -1.22
N GLY A 268 -12.93 14.27 -0.32
CA GLY A 268 -13.67 13.04 -0.62
C GLY A 268 -13.84 12.17 0.64
N GLY A 269 -15.03 11.59 0.78
CA GLY A 269 -15.35 10.62 1.83
C GLY A 269 -14.66 9.27 1.64
N PRO A 270 -15.14 8.19 2.29
CA PRO A 270 -14.61 6.83 2.12
C PRO A 270 -14.66 6.31 0.68
N ASP A 271 -13.97 5.20 0.39
CA ASP A 271 -14.01 4.52 -0.92
C ASP A 271 -15.47 4.33 -1.39
N PRO A 272 -15.85 4.77 -2.61
CA PRO A 272 -15.00 5.28 -3.71
C PRO A 272 -14.82 6.80 -3.80
N ASP A 273 -15.39 7.57 -2.89
CA ASP A 273 -15.35 9.03 -2.97
C ASP A 273 -13.94 9.62 -2.75
N CYS A 274 -13.05 8.91 -2.05
CA CYS A 274 -11.63 9.30 -1.95
C CYS A 274 -10.86 9.14 -3.28
N ARG A 275 -11.41 8.42 -4.27
CA ARG A 275 -10.77 8.10 -5.56
C ARG A 275 -11.23 9.00 -6.72
N ARG A 276 -11.68 10.22 -6.41
CA ARG A 276 -12.03 11.25 -7.41
C ARG A 276 -10.86 11.55 -8.35
N CYS A 277 -11.19 11.97 -9.57
CA CYS A 277 -10.22 12.39 -10.57
C CYS A 277 -9.35 13.55 -10.07
N MET A 278 -8.08 13.54 -10.49
CA MET A 278 -7.14 14.63 -10.17
C MET A 278 -7.64 15.96 -10.77
N PRO A 279 -7.78 17.03 -9.96
CA PRO A 279 -8.29 18.32 -10.43
C PRO A 279 -7.17 19.14 -11.10
N TRP A 280 -6.78 18.74 -12.32
CA TRP A 280 -5.70 19.37 -13.09
C TRP A 280 -5.89 20.87 -13.30
N GLU A 281 -7.14 21.34 -13.36
CA GLU A 281 -7.50 22.75 -13.48
C GLU A 281 -7.05 23.61 -12.29
N ARG A 282 -6.75 22.99 -11.13
CA ARG A 282 -6.24 23.69 -9.94
C ARG A 282 -4.72 23.84 -9.94
N VAL A 283 -4.01 23.18 -10.85
CA VAL A 283 -2.54 23.25 -10.90
C VAL A 283 -2.11 24.64 -11.37
N SER A 284 -1.74 25.48 -10.42
CA SER A 284 -1.32 26.86 -10.65
C SER A 284 -0.10 27.22 -9.79
N SER A 285 0.70 28.19 -10.25
CA SER A 285 1.77 28.78 -9.43
C SER A 285 1.25 29.50 -8.20
N ASP A 286 -0.03 29.89 -8.20
CA ASP A 286 -0.65 30.70 -7.16
C ASP A 286 -1.43 29.85 -6.14
N ASP A 287 -1.53 28.53 -6.35
CA ASP A 287 -2.23 27.63 -5.44
C ASP A 287 -1.51 27.56 -4.07
N ASP A 288 -2.21 27.96 -3.02
CA ASP A 288 -1.67 28.09 -1.67
C ASP A 288 -1.30 26.73 -1.06
N MET A 289 -2.08 25.69 -1.31
CA MET A 289 -1.82 24.35 -0.78
C MET A 289 -0.61 23.71 -1.46
N LEU A 290 -0.52 23.84 -2.79
CA LEU A 290 0.61 23.36 -3.57
C LEU A 290 1.91 24.07 -3.18
N ASN A 291 1.85 25.39 -2.99
CA ASN A 291 3.01 26.17 -2.53
C ASN A 291 3.40 25.85 -1.09
N PHE A 292 2.43 25.58 -0.22
CA PHE A 292 2.69 25.06 1.11
C PHE A 292 3.42 23.71 1.05
N MET A 293 2.92 22.75 0.27
CA MET A 293 3.54 21.43 0.12
C MET A 293 4.95 21.49 -0.46
N LYS A 294 5.18 22.31 -1.50
CA LYS A 294 6.53 22.54 -2.07
C LYS A 294 7.50 23.07 -1.02
N ARG A 295 7.08 24.04 -0.18
CA ARG A 295 7.88 24.57 0.93
C ARG A 295 8.18 23.51 1.98
N LEU A 296 7.17 22.73 2.36
CA LEU A 296 7.30 21.66 3.35
C LEU A 296 8.27 20.56 2.89
N ILE A 297 8.17 20.13 1.63
CA ILE A 297 9.10 19.17 1.02
C ILE A 297 10.53 19.75 0.99
N LYS A 298 10.70 21.04 0.66
CA LYS A 298 12.02 21.70 0.66
C LYS A 298 12.63 21.73 2.06
N ILE A 299 11.84 22.05 3.08
CA ILE A 299 12.27 22.02 4.49
C ILE A 299 12.71 20.61 4.87
N ARG A 300 11.88 19.60 4.58
CA ARG A 300 12.21 18.21 4.90
C ARG A 300 13.50 17.76 4.21
N LYS A 301 13.70 18.10 2.93
CA LYS A 301 14.95 17.78 2.21
C LYS A 301 16.16 18.43 2.87
N HIS A 302 16.06 19.70 3.27
CA HIS A 302 17.15 20.41 3.93
C HIS A 302 17.46 19.87 5.33
N ALA A 303 16.44 19.54 6.10
CA ALA A 303 16.56 19.05 7.48
C ALA A 303 16.58 17.52 7.60
N SER A 304 16.69 16.78 6.49
CA SER A 304 16.49 15.32 6.44
C SER A 304 17.38 14.57 7.44
N ALA A 305 18.67 14.89 7.49
CA ALA A 305 19.61 14.25 8.41
C ALA A 305 19.25 14.50 9.88
N ILE A 306 18.73 15.69 10.21
CA ILE A 306 18.29 16.03 11.57
C ILE A 306 17.02 15.25 11.90
N ILE A 307 16.02 15.26 11.02
CA ILE A 307 14.75 14.56 11.26
C ILE A 307 14.98 13.06 11.43
N GLN A 308 15.82 12.45 10.58
CA GLN A 308 16.04 11.00 10.62
C GLN A 308 16.92 10.57 11.80
N TYR A 309 18.04 11.25 12.04
CA TYR A 309 19.07 10.73 12.94
C TYR A 309 19.13 11.44 14.30
N ALA A 310 18.51 12.61 14.47
CA ALA A 310 18.48 13.26 15.78
C ALA A 310 17.53 12.55 16.74
N LYS A 311 17.77 12.75 18.04
CA LYS A 311 16.84 12.34 19.09
C LYS A 311 15.88 13.50 19.35
N TYR A 312 14.58 13.25 19.30
CA TYR A 312 13.55 14.18 19.74
C TYR A 312 12.56 13.46 20.64
N SER A 313 11.94 14.21 21.54
CA SER A 313 10.85 13.77 22.39
C SER A 313 9.84 14.91 22.44
N LEU A 314 8.56 14.61 22.27
CA LEU A 314 7.51 15.55 22.61
C LEU A 314 7.43 15.62 24.13
N LYS A 315 7.44 16.84 24.69
CA LYS A 315 7.37 17.10 26.12
C LYS A 315 5.98 17.49 26.54
#